data_AF-A0A954KEF2-F1
#
_entry.id   AF-A0A954KEF2-F1
#
_cell.length_a   1.000
_cell.length_b   1.000
_cell.length_c   1.000
_cell.angle_alpha   90.00
_cell.angle_beta   90.00
_cell.angle_gamma   90.00
#
_symmetry.space_group_name_H-M   'P 1'
#
loop_
_entity.id
_entity.type
_entity.pdbx_description
1 polymer ?
#
loop_
_entity_poly.entity_id
_entity_poly.type
_entity_poly.pdbx_seq_one_letter_code
_entity_poly.pdbx_strand_id
1 'polypeptide(L)'
;MSESNEIPEHESPIRRMMADAHGMPFHPLRTLDDARQHDDGVAILQGDWGGQIYAVIPARMIRCSTDTLQRLLLDLDTDAWSCNENEGASIYYERKPAGTGVAGGMGGGASTGQLWVHPEFDEISEQIRRVLIGEQETIVVE
;
A
#
# COMPACT_ATOMS: atom_id res chain seq x y z
N MET A 1 -21.58 7.84 26.13
CA MET A 1 -21.69 6.67 25.25
C MET A 1 -20.61 6.87 24.21
N SER A 2 -19.45 6.26 24.39
CA SER A 2 -18.36 6.36 23.41
C SER A 2 -18.75 5.42 22.29
N GLU A 3 -19.25 5.97 21.18
CA GLU A 3 -19.43 5.19 19.96
C GLU A 3 -18.06 4.63 19.60
N SER A 4 -17.92 3.31 19.67
CA SER A 4 -16.76 2.62 19.12
C SER A 4 -16.73 2.96 17.64
N ASN A 5 -15.93 3.96 17.28
CA ASN A 5 -15.70 4.35 15.91
C ASN A 5 -14.78 3.30 15.30
N GLU A 6 -15.29 2.07 15.15
CA GLU A 6 -14.59 0.95 14.57
C GLU A 6 -14.35 1.27 13.10
N ILE A 7 -13.10 1.61 12.79
CA ILE A 7 -12.67 1.85 11.42
C ILE A 7 -12.78 0.51 10.68
N PRO A 8 -13.50 0.43 9.56
CA PRO A 8 -13.64 -0.83 8.82
C PRO A 8 -12.28 -1.39 8.43
N GLU A 9 -12.11 -2.72 8.45
CA GLU A 9 -10.81 -3.38 8.23
C GLU A 9 -10.14 -3.04 6.89
N HIS A 10 -10.93 -2.71 5.86
CA HIS A 10 -10.45 -2.31 4.53
C HIS A 10 -10.03 -0.82 4.44
N GLU A 11 -10.13 -0.08 5.54
CA GLU A 11 -9.77 1.32 5.61
C GLU A 11 -8.51 1.52 6.46
N SER A 12 -7.58 2.33 5.96
CA SER A 12 -6.41 2.69 6.76
C SER A 12 -6.79 3.71 7.84
N PRO A 13 -6.51 3.41 9.13
CA PRO A 13 -6.81 4.32 10.23
C PRO A 13 -6.14 5.69 10.07
N ILE A 14 -4.87 5.69 9.64
CA ILE A 14 -4.09 6.91 9.43
C ILE A 14 -4.71 7.76 8.32
N ARG A 15 -5.10 7.14 7.20
CA ARG A 15 -5.65 7.89 6.06
C ARG A 15 -7.07 8.37 6.29
N ARG A 16 -7.90 7.60 7.01
CA ARG A 16 -9.20 8.05 7.50
C ARG A 16 -9.05 9.28 8.41
N MET A 17 -8.19 9.19 9.42
CA MET A 17 -7.94 10.29 10.35
C MET A 17 -7.44 11.55 9.64
N MET A 18 -6.49 11.42 8.69
CA MET A 18 -5.96 12.55 7.92
C MET A 18 -7.02 13.16 6.99
N ALA A 19 -7.83 12.33 6.34
CA ALA A 19 -8.92 12.81 5.49
C ALA A 19 -9.94 13.61 6.29
N ASP A 20 -10.34 13.13 7.47
CA ASP A 20 -11.27 13.81 8.36
C ASP A 20 -10.67 15.12 8.89
N ALA A 21 -9.40 15.13 9.29
CA ALA A 21 -8.71 16.30 9.80
C ALA A 21 -8.55 17.42 8.75
N HIS A 22 -8.35 17.05 7.48
CA HIS A 22 -8.13 17.99 6.39
C HIS A 22 -9.37 18.23 5.50
N GLY A 23 -10.49 17.58 5.80
CA GLY A 23 -11.70 17.64 4.98
C GLY A 23 -11.49 17.12 3.55
N MET A 24 -10.57 16.18 3.35
CA MET A 24 -10.24 15.62 2.04
C MET A 24 -11.11 14.39 1.72
N PRO A 25 -11.42 14.14 0.43
CA PRO A 25 -12.14 12.94 0.04
C PRO A 25 -11.29 11.68 0.31
N PHE A 26 -11.89 10.71 1.00
CA PHE A 26 -11.33 9.37 1.21
C PHE A 26 -12.24 8.33 0.59
N HIS A 27 -11.70 7.59 -0.36
CA HIS A 27 -12.41 6.61 -1.17
C HIS A 27 -11.75 5.23 -1.04
N PRO A 28 -11.96 4.55 0.11
CA PRO A 28 -11.45 3.21 0.32
C PRO A 28 -12.21 2.22 -0.56
N LEU A 29 -11.50 1.18 -0.98
CA LEU A 29 -11.99 0.06 -1.76
C LEU A 29 -11.72 -1.21 -0.98
N ARG A 30 -12.54 -2.24 -1.21
CA ARG A 30 -12.48 -3.48 -0.43
C ARG A 30 -11.49 -4.48 -1.00
N THR A 31 -11.37 -4.51 -2.33
CA THR A 31 -10.62 -5.54 -3.03
C THR A 31 -9.74 -4.96 -4.12
N LEU A 32 -8.73 -5.73 -4.50
CA LEU A 32 -7.91 -5.44 -5.68
C LEU A 32 -8.76 -5.40 -6.96
N ASP A 33 -9.80 -6.23 -7.05
CA ASP A 33 -10.68 -6.24 -8.21
C ASP A 33 -11.47 -4.93 -8.33
N ASP A 34 -12.01 -4.43 -7.21
CA ASP A 34 -12.67 -3.11 -7.17
C ASP A 34 -11.69 -2.00 -7.61
N ALA A 35 -10.45 -2.03 -7.12
CA ALA A 35 -9.44 -1.06 -7.51
C ALA A 35 -9.08 -1.12 -9.00
N ARG A 36 -9.09 -2.31 -9.61
CA ARG A 36 -8.84 -2.46 -11.05
C ARG A 36 -9.95 -1.87 -11.92
N GLN A 37 -11.17 -1.73 -11.40
CA GLN A 37 -12.29 -1.14 -12.13
C GLN A 37 -12.21 0.40 -12.22
N HIS A 38 -11.24 1.01 -11.55
CA HIS A 38 -11.05 2.46 -11.52
C HIS A 38 -9.69 2.86 -12.12
N ASP A 39 -9.68 3.88 -12.98
CA ASP A 39 -8.44 4.42 -13.54
C ASP A 39 -7.49 4.97 -12.46
N ASP A 40 -8.06 5.53 -11.40
CA ASP A 40 -7.35 6.07 -10.23
C ASP A 40 -7.26 5.06 -9.07
N GLY A 41 -7.60 3.78 -9.30
CA GLY A 41 -7.48 2.75 -8.29
C GLY A 41 -6.03 2.35 -8.04
N VAL A 42 -5.62 2.35 -6.77
CA VAL A 42 -4.28 1.98 -6.32
C VAL A 42 -4.34 0.92 -5.22
N ALA A 43 -3.31 0.09 -5.15
CA ALA A 43 -2.97 -0.69 -3.96
C ALA A 43 -1.82 0.01 -3.22
N ILE A 44 -1.95 0.12 -1.91
CA ILE A 44 -0.99 0.76 -1.03
C ILE A 44 -0.46 -0.32 -0.08
N LEU A 45 0.84 -0.61 -0.17
CA LEU A 45 1.54 -1.49 0.75
C LEU A 45 2.15 -0.62 1.84
N GLN A 46 1.85 -0.94 3.09
CA GLN A 46 2.37 -0.23 4.25
C GLN A 46 2.80 -1.21 5.33
N GLY A 47 3.68 -0.75 6.20
CA GLY A 47 3.94 -1.41 7.48
C GLY A 47 4.08 -0.40 8.60
N ASP A 48 4.58 -0.86 9.74
CA ASP A 48 4.60 -0.09 11.00
C ASP A 48 3.21 0.50 11.34
N TRP A 49 2.14 -0.30 11.18
CA TRP A 49 0.74 0.12 11.39
C TRP A 49 0.32 1.37 10.59
N GLY A 50 0.96 1.60 9.43
CA GLY A 50 0.76 2.78 8.60
C GLY A 50 1.74 3.92 8.88
N GLY A 51 2.77 3.65 9.68
CA GLY A 51 3.93 4.51 9.89
C GLY A 51 4.76 4.67 8.62
N GLN A 52 4.80 3.66 7.74
CA GLN A 52 5.58 3.73 6.50
C GLN A 52 4.82 3.15 5.32
N ILE A 53 4.82 3.88 4.20
CA ILE A 53 4.34 3.39 2.91
C ILE A 53 5.52 2.79 2.16
N TYR A 54 5.44 1.50 1.83
CA TYR A 54 6.46 0.79 1.07
C TYR A 54 6.28 0.96 -0.44
N ALA A 55 5.02 0.90 -0.91
CA ALA A 55 4.71 1.07 -2.31
C ALA A 55 3.29 1.62 -2.53
N VAL A 56 3.13 2.39 -3.60
CA VAL A 56 1.84 2.82 -4.14
C VAL A 56 1.78 2.36 -5.59
N ILE A 57 0.84 1.46 -5.87
CA ILE A 57 0.83 0.69 -7.09
C ILE A 57 -0.49 0.92 -7.81
N PRO A 58 -0.51 1.35 -9.08
CA PRO A 58 -1.73 1.38 -9.87
C PRO A 58 -2.32 -0.03 -9.97
N ALA A 59 -3.58 -0.22 -9.57
CA ALA A 59 -4.20 -1.54 -9.48
C ALA A 59 -4.21 -2.27 -10.84
N ARG A 60 -4.30 -1.51 -11.94
CA ARG A 60 -4.19 -2.00 -13.32
C ARG A 60 -2.85 -2.66 -13.68
N MET A 61 -1.78 -2.30 -12.96
CA MET A 61 -0.43 -2.83 -13.17
C MET A 61 -0.27 -4.20 -12.50
N ILE A 62 -1.01 -4.45 -11.42
CA ILE A 62 -0.94 -5.69 -10.67
C ILE A 62 -1.55 -6.80 -11.51
N ARG A 63 -0.74 -7.78 -11.89
CA ARG A 63 -1.14 -9.00 -12.62
C ARG A 63 -0.92 -10.27 -11.79
N CYS A 64 -0.09 -10.19 -10.75
CA CYS A 64 0.08 -11.27 -9.79
C CYS A 64 -1.21 -11.56 -8.98
N SER A 65 -1.22 -12.71 -8.31
CA SER A 65 -2.27 -13.10 -7.38
C SER A 65 -2.19 -12.28 -6.10
N THR A 66 -3.31 -12.22 -5.37
CA THR A 66 -3.35 -11.57 -4.04
C THR A 66 -2.36 -12.24 -3.07
N ASP A 67 -2.18 -13.56 -3.15
CA ASP A 67 -1.18 -14.28 -2.34
C ASP A 67 0.25 -13.83 -2.63
N THR A 68 0.61 -13.64 -3.90
CA THR A 68 1.93 -13.13 -4.30
C THR A 68 2.11 -11.67 -3.85
N LEU A 69 1.07 -10.85 -3.96
CA LEU A 69 1.11 -9.47 -3.47
C LEU A 69 1.28 -9.42 -1.94
N GLN A 70 0.63 -10.32 -1.22
CA GLN A 70 0.77 -10.45 0.23
C GLN A 70 2.19 -10.90 0.61
N ARG A 71 2.78 -11.85 -0.11
CA ARG A 71 4.17 -12.26 0.12
C ARG A 71 5.15 -11.11 -0.10
N LEU A 72 4.98 -10.37 -1.19
CA LEU A 72 5.78 -9.18 -1.47
C LEU A 72 5.71 -8.17 -0.31
N LEU A 73 4.53 -7.94 0.28
CA LEU A 73 4.41 -7.08 1.46
C LEU A 73 5.24 -7.61 2.63
N LEU A 74 5.18 -8.91 2.92
CA LEU A 74 5.93 -9.51 4.04
C LEU A 74 7.44 -9.45 3.81
N ASP A 75 7.89 -9.66 2.56
CA ASP A 75 9.31 -9.53 2.21
C ASP A 75 9.80 -8.08 2.45
N LEU A 76 9.01 -7.08 2.05
CA LEU A 76 9.33 -5.66 2.27
C LEU A 76 9.28 -5.26 3.75
N ASP A 77 8.29 -5.75 4.50
CA ASP A 77 8.16 -5.47 5.93
C ASP A 77 9.29 -6.11 6.73
N THR A 78 9.69 -7.33 6.38
CA THR A 78 10.83 -8.02 7.01
C THR A 78 12.15 -7.26 6.79
N ASP A 79 12.35 -6.71 5.59
CA ASP A 79 13.55 -5.93 5.25
C ASP A 79 13.58 -4.58 5.99
N ALA A 80 12.48 -3.82 5.98
CA ALA A 80 12.41 -2.52 6.65
C ALA A 80 12.26 -2.61 8.17
N TRP A 81 11.51 -3.59 8.68
CA TRP A 81 11.11 -3.72 10.08
C TRP A 81 11.20 -5.16 10.59
N SER A 82 12.36 -5.80 10.42
CA SER A 82 12.63 -7.15 10.95
C SER A 82 12.27 -7.35 12.44
N CYS A 83 12.28 -6.28 13.24
CA CYS A 83 11.90 -6.31 14.66
C CYS A 83 10.39 -6.47 14.92
N ASN A 84 9.54 -6.18 13.94
CA ASN A 84 8.09 -6.24 14.07
C ASN A 84 7.52 -7.61 13.69
N GLU A 85 8.34 -8.54 13.19
CA GLU A 85 7.92 -9.90 12.81
C GLU A 85 6.70 -9.90 11.84
N ASN A 86 6.60 -8.91 10.96
CA ASN A 86 5.45 -8.66 10.05
C ASN A 86 4.16 -8.14 10.73
N GLU A 87 4.20 -7.81 12.02
CA GLU A 87 3.11 -7.11 12.69
C GLU A 87 3.01 -5.66 12.19
N GLY A 88 1.79 -5.26 11.80
CA GLY A 88 1.52 -3.91 11.28
C GLY A 88 1.64 -3.76 9.76
N ALA A 89 2.10 -4.81 9.04
CA ALA A 89 2.06 -4.90 7.59
C ALA A 89 0.61 -5.02 7.10
N SER A 90 0.20 -4.19 6.13
CA SER A 90 -1.16 -4.23 5.57
C SER A 90 -1.23 -3.72 4.15
N ILE A 91 -2.18 -4.26 3.38
CA ILE A 91 -2.52 -3.83 2.02
C ILE A 91 -3.86 -3.13 2.05
N TYR A 92 -3.91 -1.93 1.51
CA TYR A 92 -5.16 -1.17 1.35
C TYR A 92 -5.39 -0.82 -0.11
N TYR A 93 -6.66 -0.78 -0.49
CA TYR A 93 -7.08 -0.42 -1.84
C TYR A 93 -7.86 0.89 -1.78
N GLU A 94 -7.52 1.86 -2.62
CA GLU A 94 -8.13 3.19 -2.57
C GLU A 94 -8.20 3.80 -3.97
N ARG A 95 -9.09 4.78 -4.15
CA ARG A 95 -9.03 5.68 -5.31
C ARG A 95 -8.17 6.88 -4.98
N LYS A 96 -7.01 7.00 -5.65
CA LYS A 96 -6.04 8.07 -5.48
C LYS A 96 -5.55 8.57 -6.85
N PRO A 97 -6.04 9.74 -7.31
CA PRO A 97 -5.58 10.35 -8.54
C PRO A 97 -4.05 10.54 -8.57
N ALA A 98 -3.46 10.42 -9.75
CA ALA A 98 -2.05 10.72 -9.94
C ALA A 98 -1.73 12.18 -9.54
N GLY A 99 -0.56 12.38 -8.93
CA GLY A 99 -0.14 13.67 -8.36
C GLY A 99 -0.59 13.89 -6.92
N THR A 100 -1.22 12.92 -6.26
CA THR A 100 -1.66 13.03 -4.86
C THR A 100 -0.71 12.30 -3.90
N GLY A 101 -0.55 12.85 -2.70
CA GLY A 101 0.20 12.22 -1.62
C GLY A 101 -0.61 11.11 -0.94
N VAL A 102 0.08 10.09 -0.46
CA VAL A 102 -0.43 9.03 0.40
C VAL A 102 0.16 9.23 1.79
N ALA A 103 -0.70 9.49 2.78
CA ALA A 103 -0.23 9.67 4.14
C ALA A 103 0.26 8.33 4.72
N GLY A 104 1.49 8.36 5.23
CA GLY A 104 2.07 7.39 6.15
C GLY A 104 2.75 8.17 7.28
N GLY A 105 2.75 7.65 8.50
CA GLY A 105 3.14 8.39 9.70
C GLY A 105 4.52 9.05 9.63
N MET A 106 5.58 8.25 9.51
CA MET A 106 6.98 8.69 9.36
C MET A 106 7.45 8.68 7.89
N GLY A 107 6.91 7.78 7.06
CA GLY A 107 7.21 7.66 5.64
C GLY A 107 5.94 7.67 4.80
N GLY A 108 5.67 8.78 4.11
CA GLY A 108 4.55 8.89 3.17
C GLY A 108 4.86 8.29 1.80
N GLY A 109 3.84 8.20 0.96
CA GLY A 109 3.97 7.79 -0.44
C GLY A 109 3.37 8.78 -1.41
N ALA A 110 3.47 8.49 -2.70
CA ALA A 110 2.84 9.30 -3.74
C ALA A 110 2.13 8.41 -4.77
N SER A 111 0.88 8.76 -5.10
CA SER A 111 0.24 8.24 -6.30
C SER A 111 0.78 9.02 -7.49
N THR A 112 1.64 8.40 -8.30
CA THR A 112 2.23 9.04 -9.49
C THR A 112 1.52 8.64 -10.79
N GLY A 113 0.53 7.74 -10.71
CA GLY A 113 -0.03 7.05 -11.87
C GLY A 113 0.86 5.93 -12.42
N GLN A 114 2.06 5.77 -11.87
CA GLN A 114 2.99 4.67 -12.10
C GLN A 114 3.29 3.99 -10.76
N LEU A 115 4.10 2.93 -10.80
CA LEU A 115 4.63 2.33 -9.57
C LEU A 115 5.48 3.38 -8.84
N TRP A 116 5.10 3.66 -7.59
CA TRP A 116 5.93 4.38 -6.64
C TRP A 116 6.40 3.40 -5.57
N VAL A 117 7.68 3.46 -5.24
CA VAL A 117 8.32 2.62 -4.21
C VAL A 117 9.03 3.57 -3.24
N HIS A 118 9.05 3.21 -1.97
CA HIS A 118 9.80 3.94 -0.96
C HIS A 118 11.30 3.97 -1.33
N PRO A 119 12.01 5.10 -1.15
CA PRO A 119 13.42 5.22 -1.53
C PRO A 119 14.37 4.18 -0.92
N GLU A 120 14.00 3.61 0.21
CA GLU A 120 14.73 2.51 0.87
C GLU A 120 14.80 1.24 0.00
N PHE A 121 13.80 1.01 -0.86
CA PHE A 121 13.73 -0.15 -1.73
C PHE A 121 14.05 0.18 -3.20
N ASP A 122 14.75 1.29 -3.47
CA ASP A 122 15.10 1.70 -4.83
C ASP A 122 15.93 0.62 -5.54
N GLU A 123 16.86 -0.03 -4.81
CA GLU A 123 17.73 -1.09 -5.33
C GLU A 123 16.97 -2.36 -5.76
N ILE A 124 15.82 -2.64 -5.12
CA ILE A 124 14.96 -3.79 -5.43
C ILE A 124 13.69 -3.41 -6.22
N SER A 125 13.54 -2.13 -6.60
CA SER A 125 12.34 -1.61 -7.27
C SER A 125 11.95 -2.36 -8.55
N GLU A 126 12.94 -2.79 -9.33
CA GLU A 126 12.72 -3.62 -10.52
C GLU A 126 12.29 -5.04 -10.18
N GLN A 127 12.74 -5.62 -9.06
CA GLN A 127 12.25 -6.91 -8.58
C GLN A 127 10.79 -6.81 -8.13
N ILE A 128 10.46 -5.77 -7.36
CA ILE A 128 9.08 -5.46 -6.97
C ILE A 128 8.20 -5.38 -8.21
N ARG A 129 8.62 -4.62 -9.22
CA ARG A 129 7.89 -4.49 -10.48
C ARG A 129 7.64 -5.84 -11.15
N ARG A 130 8.66 -6.70 -11.25
CA ARG A 130 8.55 -8.04 -11.85
C ARG A 130 7.55 -8.92 -11.11
N VAL A 131 7.57 -8.88 -9.78
CA VAL A 131 6.58 -9.57 -8.95
C VAL A 131 5.18 -9.06 -9.25
N LEU A 132 4.99 -7.74 -9.34
CA LEU A 132 3.68 -7.13 -9.61
C LEU A 132 3.11 -7.52 -10.98
N ILE A 133 3.93 -7.59 -12.03
CA ILE A 133 3.49 -8.00 -13.37
C ILE A 133 3.41 -9.53 -13.54
N GLY A 134 3.73 -10.31 -12.51
CA GLY A 134 3.64 -11.77 -12.52
C GLY A 134 4.80 -12.48 -13.20
N GLU A 135 5.94 -11.80 -13.40
CA GLU A 135 7.17 -12.41 -13.93
C GLU A 135 7.98 -13.13 -12.85
N GLN A 136 7.75 -12.81 -11.58
CA GLN A 136 8.40 -13.42 -10.41
C GLN A 136 7.39 -13.64 -9.28
N GLU A 137 7.65 -14.62 -8.41
CA GLU A 137 6.78 -14.92 -7.26
C GLU A 137 7.26 -14.26 -5.95
N THR A 138 8.54 -13.92 -5.85
CA THR A 138 9.17 -13.31 -4.65
C THR A 138 10.27 -12.34 -5.07
N ILE A 139 10.66 -11.44 -4.16
CA ILE A 139 11.91 -10.68 -4.28
C ILE A 139 13.08 -11.46 -3.64
N VAL A 140 14.30 -11.11 -4.02
CA VAL A 140 15.52 -11.56 -3.34
C VAL A 140 16.06 -10.37 -2.55
N VAL A 141 16.01 -10.51 -1.23
CA VAL A 141 16.67 -9.62 -0.26
C VAL A 141 18.00 -10.28 0.12
N GLU A 142 19.11 -9.57 -0.07
CA GLU A 142 20.49 -10.03 0.22
C GLU A 142 20.95 -9.63 1.63
#